data_AF-A0A9Q1FDV9-F1
#
_entry.id   AF-A0A9Q1FDV9-F1
#
_cell.length_a   1.000
_cell.length_b   1.000
_cell.length_c   1.000
_cell.angle_alpha   90.00
_cell.angle_beta   90.00
_cell.angle_gamma   90.00
#
_symmetry.space_group_name_H-M   'P 1'
#
loop_
_entity.id
_entity.type
_entity.pdbx_description
1 polymer ?
#
loop_
_entity_poly.entity_id
_entity_poly.type
_entity_poly.pdbx_seq_one_letter_code
_entity_poly.pdbx_strand_id
1 'polypeptide(L)'
;MDLSRLSTDVLPEFYRSVLNAWGLLKVERREDTVTGDSVLQECLFFNTLFPDAALQAGNSLHIFTQGGVTRLKDLMHLEKGCWKPAVELAETLAVQSVRMCEQFLWRVKDCLPPSVLELIEETLSGGYRTVLDLECPTFWVGLSVQPKQGWVIRGNSPLPVRFHEAEKKLLYNWSVRVVNAASFQTLPTSKWSECFEEDRELTPAWRTIYKPPLPKSSFAALISGRKR
;
A
#
# COMPACT_ATOMS: atom_id res chain seq x y z
N MET A 1 0.46 0.99 -4.78
CA MET A 1 -0.75 1.47 -5.47
C MET A 1 -1.64 2.14 -4.44
N ASP A 2 -2.02 3.39 -4.66
CA ASP A 2 -2.95 4.13 -3.79
C ASP A 2 -4.38 3.94 -4.32
N LEU A 3 -5.17 3.14 -3.59
CA LEU A 3 -6.55 2.84 -3.97
C LEU A 3 -7.55 3.92 -3.52
N SER A 4 -7.13 4.88 -2.69
CA SER A 4 -8.05 5.90 -2.14
C SER A 4 -8.62 6.84 -3.20
N ARG A 5 -7.96 6.93 -4.36
CA ARG A 5 -8.31 7.83 -5.46
C ARG A 5 -8.99 7.11 -6.64
N LEU A 6 -9.14 5.79 -6.56
CA LEU A 6 -9.74 4.99 -7.62
C LEU A 6 -11.24 4.84 -7.37
N SER A 7 -12.10 5.33 -8.28
CA SER A 7 -13.51 4.95 -8.25
C SER A 7 -13.64 3.47 -8.64
N THR A 8 -14.27 2.68 -7.78
CA THR A 8 -14.53 1.25 -8.00
C THR A 8 -16.00 0.98 -8.33
N ASP A 9 -16.78 2.03 -8.60
CA ASP A 9 -18.23 1.96 -8.78
C ASP A 9 -18.62 1.20 -10.05
N VAL A 10 -17.76 1.24 -11.06
CA VAL A 10 -17.95 0.58 -12.36
C VAL A 10 -17.44 -0.88 -12.36
N LEU A 11 -16.70 -1.29 -11.31
CA LEU A 11 -16.15 -2.63 -11.23
C LEU A 11 -17.19 -3.64 -10.73
N PRO A 12 -17.17 -4.90 -11.23
CA PRO A 12 -17.97 -5.97 -10.65
C PRO A 12 -17.69 -6.14 -9.15
N GLU A 13 -18.70 -6.54 -8.40
CA GLU A 13 -18.67 -6.63 -6.93
C GLU A 13 -17.50 -7.48 -6.40
N PHE A 14 -17.16 -8.55 -7.12
CA PHE A 14 -16.00 -9.38 -6.80
C PHE A 14 -14.69 -8.56 -6.78
N TYR A 15 -14.41 -7.80 -7.85
CA TYR A 15 -13.18 -7.02 -7.94
C TYR A 15 -13.15 -5.88 -6.94
N ARG A 16 -14.30 -5.24 -6.69
CA ARG A 16 -14.44 -4.23 -5.63
C ARG A 16 -14.10 -4.81 -4.26
N SER A 17 -14.63 -5.99 -3.94
CA SER A 17 -14.34 -6.69 -2.68
C SER A 17 -12.85 -7.04 -2.54
N VAL A 18 -12.21 -7.53 -3.61
CA VAL A 18 -10.77 -7.83 -3.63
C VAL A 18 -9.93 -6.57 -3.41
N LEU A 19 -10.23 -5.48 -4.11
CA LEU A 19 -9.50 -4.21 -3.97
C LEU A 19 -9.69 -3.60 -2.59
N ASN A 20 -10.90 -3.66 -2.03
CA ASN A 20 -11.17 -3.21 -0.67
C ASN A 20 -10.36 -4.01 0.36
N ALA A 21 -10.32 -5.33 0.22
CA ALA A 21 -9.50 -6.19 1.09
C ALA A 21 -8.00 -5.90 0.93
N TRP A 22 -7.54 -5.64 -0.29
CA TRP A 22 -6.17 -5.25 -0.58
C TRP A 22 -5.80 -3.93 0.08
N GLY A 23 -6.71 -2.94 0.07
CA GLY A 23 -6.53 -1.64 0.72
C GLY A 23 -6.41 -1.70 2.25
N LEU A 24 -6.79 -2.81 2.90
CA LEU A 24 -6.56 -3.02 4.33
C LEU A 24 -5.10 -3.35 4.66
N LEU A 25 -4.31 -3.79 3.68
CA LEU A 25 -2.92 -4.20 3.89
C LEU A 25 -1.97 -3.06 3.54
N LYS A 26 -0.85 -2.98 4.25
CA LYS A 26 0.29 -2.20 3.79
C LYS A 26 0.99 -3.01 2.71
N VAL A 27 1.10 -2.46 1.51
CA VAL A 27 1.76 -3.15 0.38
C VAL A 27 2.94 -2.31 -0.06
N GLU A 28 4.12 -2.89 0.03
CA GLU A 28 5.38 -2.29 -0.41
C GLU A 28 5.97 -3.14 -1.52
N ARG A 29 6.32 -2.48 -2.63
CA ARG A 29 7.07 -3.12 -3.72
C ARG A 29 8.56 -3.03 -3.39
N ARG A 30 9.29 -4.12 -3.62
CA ARG A 30 10.75 -4.13 -3.55
C ARG A 30 11.35 -3.79 -4.92
N GLU A 31 12.20 -2.76 -4.95
CA GLU A 31 12.87 -2.28 -6.16
C GLU A 31 13.95 -3.24 -6.65
N ASP A 32 14.46 -4.09 -5.75
CA ASP A 32 15.51 -5.09 -5.95
C ASP A 32 15.14 -6.22 -6.95
N THR A 33 13.89 -6.27 -7.43
CA THR A 33 13.42 -7.24 -8.45
C THR A 33 12.85 -6.57 -9.70
N VAL A 34 13.03 -5.26 -9.84
CA VAL A 34 12.40 -4.49 -10.92
C VAL A 34 13.30 -4.48 -12.14
N THR A 35 12.86 -5.14 -13.21
CA THR A 35 13.47 -5.04 -14.55
C THR A 35 12.91 -3.83 -15.30
N GLY A 36 13.67 -3.22 -16.21
CA GLY A 36 13.15 -2.09 -16.98
C GLY A 36 11.97 -2.48 -17.89
N ASP A 37 11.90 -3.73 -18.39
CA ASP A 37 10.71 -4.24 -19.09
C ASP A 37 9.45 -4.24 -18.18
N SER A 38 9.61 -4.57 -16.88
CA SER A 38 8.54 -4.49 -15.89
C SER A 38 8.11 -3.04 -15.66
N VAL A 39 9.08 -2.11 -15.55
CA VAL A 39 8.81 -0.66 -15.43
C VAL A 39 8.01 -0.15 -16.63
N LEU A 40 8.33 -0.59 -17.84
CA LEU A 40 7.62 -0.20 -19.05
C LEU A 40 6.15 -0.67 -19.08
N GLN A 41 5.82 -1.77 -18.38
CA GLN A 41 4.41 -2.22 -18.24
C GLN A 41 3.63 -1.47 -17.17
N GLU A 42 4.29 -0.66 -16.35
CA GLU A 42 3.64 0.05 -15.27
C GLU A 42 2.57 1.00 -15.76
N CYS A 43 1.46 1.05 -15.03
CA CYS A 43 0.39 2.01 -15.31
C CYS A 43 0.89 3.44 -15.05
N LEU A 44 0.49 4.39 -15.89
CA LEU A 44 0.79 5.82 -15.72
C LEU A 44 0.00 6.41 -14.55
N PHE A 45 -1.22 5.91 -14.36
CA PHE A 45 -2.15 6.41 -13.35
C PHE A 45 -2.18 5.50 -12.12
N PHE A 46 -2.37 6.11 -10.95
CA PHE A 46 -2.42 5.45 -9.63
C PHE A 46 -1.17 4.62 -9.27
N ASN A 47 -0.05 4.90 -9.94
CA ASN A 47 1.23 4.29 -9.64
C ASN A 47 1.96 5.05 -8.54
N THR A 48 2.57 4.32 -7.61
CA THR A 48 3.43 4.90 -6.59
C THR A 48 4.74 5.45 -7.15
N LEU A 49 5.15 5.03 -8.36
CA LEU A 49 6.28 5.62 -9.09
C LEU A 49 5.96 7.02 -9.66
N PHE A 50 4.67 7.36 -9.83
CA PHE A 50 4.22 8.65 -10.37
C PHE A 50 3.30 9.37 -9.35
N PRO A 51 3.83 9.80 -8.20
CA PRO A 51 3.02 10.33 -7.11
C PRO A 51 2.42 11.73 -7.38
N ASP A 52 2.81 12.40 -8.48
CA ASP A 52 2.34 13.75 -8.80
C ASP A 52 0.81 13.77 -8.98
N ALA A 53 0.12 14.43 -8.04
CA ALA A 53 -1.32 14.60 -8.05
C ALA A 53 -1.82 15.31 -9.31
N ALA A 54 -0.99 16.14 -9.95
CA ALA A 54 -1.34 16.85 -11.16
C ALA A 54 -1.33 15.94 -12.41
N LEU A 55 -0.55 14.85 -12.39
CA LEU A 55 -0.65 13.77 -13.40
C LEU A 55 -1.94 12.96 -13.21
N GLN A 56 -2.38 12.80 -11.96
CA GLN A 56 -3.56 12.02 -11.57
C GLN A 56 -4.88 12.80 -11.65
N ALA A 57 -4.89 14.00 -12.23
CA ALA A 57 -6.10 14.81 -12.36
C ALA A 57 -7.13 14.14 -13.28
N GLY A 58 -8.42 14.21 -12.92
CA GLY A 58 -9.49 13.46 -13.59
C GLY A 58 -9.59 13.71 -15.11
N ASN A 59 -9.35 14.94 -15.56
CA ASN A 59 -9.37 15.26 -17.00
C ASN A 59 -8.22 14.61 -17.77
N SER A 60 -7.00 14.66 -17.21
CA SER A 60 -5.82 14.01 -17.81
C SER A 60 -6.02 12.49 -17.86
N LEU A 61 -6.50 11.91 -16.76
CA LEU A 61 -6.80 10.49 -16.69
C LEU A 61 -7.80 10.07 -17.77
N HIS A 62 -8.90 10.81 -17.94
CA HIS A 62 -9.93 10.51 -18.94
C HIS A 62 -9.39 10.56 -20.37
N ILE A 63 -8.66 11.63 -20.71
CA ILE A 63 -8.09 11.82 -22.06
C ILE A 63 -7.13 10.68 -22.41
N PHE A 64 -6.20 10.36 -21.50
CA PHE A 64 -5.18 9.35 -21.75
C PHE A 64 -5.77 7.94 -21.79
N THR A 65 -6.73 7.62 -20.92
CA THR A 65 -7.40 6.32 -20.94
C THR A 65 -8.25 6.12 -22.19
N GLN A 66 -8.95 7.15 -22.67
CA GLN A 66 -9.68 7.10 -23.95
C GLN A 66 -8.75 6.96 -25.15
N GLY A 67 -7.59 7.64 -25.13
CA GLY A 67 -6.55 7.50 -26.15
C GLY A 67 -5.76 6.18 -26.07
N GLY A 68 -6.09 5.28 -25.13
CA GLY A 68 -5.39 4.00 -24.95
C GLY A 68 -3.98 4.11 -24.37
N VAL A 69 -3.56 5.30 -23.95
CA VAL A 69 -2.24 5.57 -23.35
C VAL A 69 -2.35 5.36 -21.85
N THR A 70 -2.06 4.15 -21.39
CA THR A 70 -2.29 3.75 -20.00
C THR A 70 -1.03 3.30 -19.27
N ARG A 71 0.01 2.92 -20.01
CA ARG A 71 1.27 2.38 -19.50
C ARG A 71 2.46 3.25 -19.89
N LEU A 72 3.56 3.11 -19.15
CA LEU A 72 4.78 3.87 -19.43
C LEU A 72 5.32 3.63 -20.85
N LYS A 73 5.28 2.39 -21.33
CA LYS A 73 5.67 2.05 -22.71
C LYS A 73 4.89 2.82 -23.78
N ASP A 74 3.65 3.21 -23.49
CA ASP A 74 2.78 3.88 -24.47
C ASP A 74 3.28 5.31 -24.76
N LEU A 75 4.12 5.86 -23.87
CA LEU A 75 4.80 7.16 -24.03
C LEU A 75 6.13 7.05 -24.79
N MET A 76 6.52 5.86 -25.23
CA MET A 76 7.84 5.59 -25.82
C MET A 76 7.73 4.94 -27.20
N HIS A 77 8.75 5.19 -28.02
CA HIS A 77 9.05 4.45 -29.22
C HIS A 77 10.00 3.31 -28.87
N LEU A 78 9.45 2.12 -28.60
CA LEU A 78 10.23 0.96 -28.17
C LEU A 78 11.30 0.55 -29.20
N GLU A 79 11.00 0.67 -30.50
CA GLU A 79 11.92 0.33 -31.58
C GLU A 79 13.06 1.36 -31.75
N LYS A 80 12.78 2.63 -31.43
CA LYS A 80 13.76 3.73 -31.56
C LYS A 80 14.51 4.01 -30.26
N GLY A 81 14.12 3.33 -29.18
CA GLY A 81 14.71 3.52 -27.86
C GLY A 81 14.54 4.94 -27.30
N CYS A 82 13.45 5.65 -27.65
CA CYS A 82 13.29 7.05 -27.27
C CYS A 82 11.85 7.39 -26.85
N TRP A 83 11.69 8.52 -26.16
CA TRP A 83 10.37 9.05 -25.79
C TRP A 83 9.63 9.54 -27.03
N LYS A 84 8.31 9.35 -27.08
CA LYS A 84 7.49 9.92 -28.13
C LYS A 84 7.56 11.46 -28.09
N PRO A 85 7.64 12.12 -29.25
CA PRO A 85 7.52 13.57 -29.30
C PRO A 85 6.11 13.98 -28.87
N ALA A 86 5.99 15.14 -28.22
CA ALA A 86 4.71 15.61 -27.69
C ALA A 86 3.65 15.84 -28.78
N VAL A 87 4.07 16.18 -30.00
CA VAL A 87 3.18 16.34 -31.16
C VAL A 87 2.48 15.02 -31.49
N GLU A 88 3.23 13.94 -31.57
CA GLU A 88 2.69 12.60 -31.87
C GLU A 88 1.80 12.09 -30.72
N LEU A 89 2.16 12.40 -29.47
CA LEU A 89 1.32 12.09 -28.33
C LEU A 89 0.00 12.87 -28.38
N ALA A 90 0.02 14.14 -28.77
CA ALA A 90 -1.18 14.96 -28.92
C ALA A 90 -2.10 14.42 -30.03
N GLU A 91 -1.53 13.97 -31.15
CA GLU A 91 -2.26 13.28 -32.23
C GLU A 91 -2.90 11.98 -31.73
N THR A 92 -2.14 11.15 -31.00
CA THR A 92 -2.63 9.87 -30.43
C THR A 92 -3.79 10.10 -29.46
N LEU A 93 -3.72 11.15 -28.65
CA LEU A 93 -4.74 11.52 -27.69
C LEU A 93 -5.91 12.32 -28.29
N ALA A 94 -5.82 12.68 -29.58
CA ALA A 94 -6.75 13.58 -30.26
C ALA A 94 -6.95 14.93 -29.53
N VAL A 95 -5.87 15.51 -29.01
CA VAL A 95 -5.87 16.79 -28.27
C VAL A 95 -5.15 17.88 -29.07
N GLN A 96 -5.72 19.09 -29.10
CA GLN A 96 -5.14 20.22 -29.83
C GLN A 96 -3.89 20.81 -29.14
N SER A 97 -3.79 20.68 -27.81
CA SER A 97 -2.73 21.29 -27.01
C SER A 97 -1.50 20.39 -26.90
N VAL A 98 -0.51 20.62 -27.77
CA VAL A 98 0.81 19.98 -27.69
C VAL A 98 1.51 20.31 -26.36
N ARG A 99 1.35 21.54 -25.87
CA ARG A 99 1.91 22.00 -24.59
C ARG A 99 1.46 21.15 -23.40
N MET A 100 0.21 20.67 -23.42
CA MET A 100 -0.29 19.77 -22.37
C MET A 100 0.49 18.45 -22.36
N CYS A 101 0.74 17.89 -23.55
CA CYS A 101 1.51 16.66 -23.71
C CYS A 101 2.99 16.85 -23.33
N GLU A 102 3.59 17.99 -23.69
CA GLU A 102 4.96 18.34 -23.27
C GLU A 102 5.09 18.42 -21.75
N GLN A 103 4.17 19.13 -21.09
CA GLN A 103 4.15 19.25 -19.63
C GLN A 103 3.94 17.90 -18.96
N PHE A 104 3.06 17.05 -19.52
CA PHE A 104 2.83 15.71 -19.01
C PHE A 104 4.09 14.84 -19.11
N LEU A 105 4.72 14.78 -20.29
CA LEU A 105 5.96 14.02 -20.50
C LEU A 105 7.09 14.50 -19.60
N TRP A 106 7.24 15.82 -19.45
CA TRP A 106 8.23 16.40 -18.54
C TRP A 106 7.98 15.97 -17.09
N ARG A 107 6.75 16.08 -16.60
CA ARG A 107 6.38 15.65 -15.23
C ARG A 107 6.61 14.17 -14.99
N VAL A 108 6.28 13.31 -15.96
CA VAL A 108 6.53 11.87 -15.86
C VAL A 108 8.03 11.61 -15.71
N LYS A 109 8.88 12.26 -16.52
CA LYS A 109 10.34 12.14 -16.42
C LYS A 109 10.88 12.67 -15.09
N ASP A 110 10.37 13.80 -14.62
CA ASP A 110 10.79 14.45 -13.38
C ASP A 110 10.41 13.63 -12.13
N CYS A 111 9.29 12.89 -12.18
CA CYS A 111 8.86 12.02 -11.09
C CYS A 111 9.65 10.71 -11.00
N LEU A 112 10.31 10.28 -12.08
CA LEU A 112 10.99 8.99 -12.11
C LEU A 112 12.32 9.06 -11.33
N PRO A 113 12.58 8.11 -10.42
CA PRO A 113 13.89 8.01 -9.78
C PRO A 113 15.01 7.82 -10.83
N PRO A 114 16.21 8.38 -10.61
CA PRO A 114 17.33 8.23 -11.55
C PRO A 114 17.66 6.76 -11.87
N SER A 115 17.64 5.88 -10.86
CA SER A 115 17.85 4.44 -11.02
C SER A 115 16.82 3.78 -11.95
N VAL A 116 15.58 4.28 -11.96
CA VAL A 116 14.51 3.77 -12.83
C VAL A 116 14.69 4.28 -14.25
N LEU A 117 15.15 5.53 -14.42
CA LEU A 117 15.49 6.06 -15.74
C LEU A 117 16.64 5.29 -16.38
N GLU A 118 17.69 4.98 -15.63
CA GLU A 118 18.80 4.14 -16.08
C GLU A 118 18.31 2.76 -16.54
N LEU A 119 17.46 2.09 -15.74
CA LEU A 119 16.86 0.81 -16.11
C LEU A 119 16.05 0.87 -17.41
N ILE A 120 15.31 1.96 -17.63
CA ILE A 120 14.55 2.17 -18.87
C ILE A 120 15.52 2.33 -20.05
N GLU A 121 16.55 3.15 -19.91
CA GLU A 121 17.55 3.38 -20.97
C GLU A 121 18.34 2.12 -21.32
N GLU A 122 18.74 1.33 -20.32
CA GLU A 122 19.35 0.01 -20.49
C GLU A 122 18.42 -0.95 -21.23
N THR A 123 17.13 -0.96 -20.90
CA THR A 123 16.15 -1.83 -21.56
C THR A 123 15.90 -1.41 -23.01
N LEU A 124 15.83 -0.10 -23.27
CA LEU A 124 15.63 0.44 -24.61
C LEU A 124 16.86 0.20 -25.51
N SER A 125 18.06 0.17 -24.94
CA SER A 125 19.31 -0.11 -25.67
C SER A 125 19.60 -1.61 -25.84
N GLY A 126 19.23 -2.44 -24.86
CA GLY A 126 19.42 -3.90 -24.84
C GLY A 126 18.35 -4.70 -25.59
N GLY A 127 17.28 -4.03 -26.05
CA GLY A 127 16.15 -4.64 -26.75
C GLY A 127 15.02 -5.02 -25.80
N TYR A 128 13.85 -4.44 -26.05
CA TYR A 128 12.62 -4.70 -25.30
C TYR A 128 12.15 -6.15 -25.48
N ARG A 129 11.97 -6.89 -24.38
CA ARG A 129 11.43 -8.25 -24.42
C ARG A 129 9.90 -8.21 -24.42
N THR A 130 9.29 -8.96 -25.34
CA THR A 130 7.82 -9.10 -25.37
C THR A 130 7.29 -9.70 -24.08
N VAL A 131 6.11 -9.21 -23.65
CA VAL A 131 5.39 -9.41 -22.37
C VAL A 131 5.33 -10.85 -21.84
N LEU A 132 5.57 -11.87 -22.67
CA LEU A 132 5.39 -13.29 -22.32
C LEU A 132 6.36 -13.80 -21.23
N ASP A 133 7.49 -13.11 -21.00
CA ASP A 133 8.53 -13.57 -20.07
C ASP A 133 8.68 -12.70 -18.81
N LEU A 134 7.74 -11.81 -18.51
CA LEU A 134 7.86 -10.93 -17.35
C LEU A 134 7.39 -11.62 -16.07
N GLU A 135 8.33 -11.84 -15.15
CA GLU A 135 8.03 -12.31 -13.80
C GLU A 135 7.20 -11.27 -13.04
N CYS A 136 6.24 -11.76 -12.24
CA CYS A 136 5.44 -10.91 -11.37
C CYS A 136 6.35 -10.26 -10.31
N PRO A 137 6.34 -8.93 -10.14
CA PRO A 137 7.20 -8.26 -9.17
C PRO A 137 6.92 -8.76 -7.75
N THR A 138 7.96 -8.78 -6.92
CA THR A 138 7.83 -9.24 -5.54
C THR A 138 7.23 -8.14 -4.66
N PHE A 139 6.12 -8.45 -4.01
CA PHE A 139 5.45 -7.56 -3.06
C PHE A 139 5.65 -8.02 -1.63
N TRP A 140 5.87 -7.06 -0.73
CA TRP A 140 5.81 -7.24 0.70
C TRP A 140 4.48 -6.73 1.21
N VAL A 141 3.82 -7.54 2.01
CA VAL A 141 2.53 -7.22 2.64
C VAL A 141 2.71 -7.16 4.14
N GLY A 142 2.07 -6.19 4.77
CA GLY A 142 2.12 -5.95 6.20
C GLY A 142 0.83 -5.33 6.73
N LEU A 143 0.80 -5.07 8.03
CA LEU A 143 -0.32 -4.40 8.68
C LEU A 143 -0.32 -2.89 8.33
N SER A 144 -1.43 -2.36 7.83
CA SER A 144 -1.57 -0.94 7.47
C SER A 144 -1.65 0.01 8.67
N VAL A 145 -2.18 -0.47 9.80
CA VAL A 145 -2.37 0.35 10.99
C VAL A 145 -1.20 0.18 11.95
N GLN A 146 -0.58 1.30 12.36
CA GLN A 146 0.29 1.28 13.52
C GLN A 146 -0.57 1.19 14.80
N PRO A 147 -0.32 0.22 15.69
CA PRO A 147 -1.06 0.16 16.95
C PRO A 147 -0.80 1.43 17.76
N LYS A 148 -1.87 2.16 18.13
CA LYS A 148 -1.75 3.28 19.08
C LYS A 148 -1.17 2.78 20.39
N GLN A 149 -0.30 3.57 21.02
CA GLN A 149 0.17 3.29 22.38
C GLN A 149 -1.05 3.13 23.31
N GLY A 150 -1.07 2.06 24.11
CA GLY A 150 -2.18 1.75 25.03
C GLY A 150 -3.18 0.72 24.52
N TRP A 151 -3.19 0.40 23.22
CA TRP A 151 -3.94 -0.76 22.76
C TRP A 151 -3.22 -2.04 23.16
N VAL A 152 -3.97 -2.93 23.81
CA VAL A 152 -3.48 -4.22 24.32
C VAL A 152 -3.20 -5.21 23.19
N ILE A 153 -3.34 -4.76 21.94
CA ILE A 153 -2.76 -5.37 20.75
C ILE A 153 -1.23 -5.17 20.75
N ARG A 154 -0.56 -5.46 21.89
CA ARG A 154 0.88 -5.73 21.96
C ARG A 154 1.09 -7.18 21.51
N GLY A 155 0.78 -7.46 20.26
CA GLY A 155 1.45 -8.54 19.54
C GLY A 155 2.62 -7.92 18.80
N ASN A 156 3.80 -8.55 18.81
CA ASN A 156 4.90 -8.19 17.93
C ASN A 156 4.31 -7.81 16.58
N SER A 157 4.47 -6.56 16.14
CA SER A 157 4.00 -6.16 14.80
C SER A 157 4.68 -7.14 13.86
N PRO A 158 3.93 -8.04 13.21
CA PRO A 158 4.58 -9.06 12.41
C PRO A 158 5.31 -8.33 11.29
N LEU A 159 6.57 -8.72 11.08
CA LEU A 159 7.37 -8.18 10.00
C LEU A 159 6.58 -8.35 8.70
N PRO A 160 6.65 -7.38 7.78
CA PRO A 160 6.01 -7.56 6.48
C PRO A 160 6.59 -8.83 5.83
N VAL A 161 5.74 -9.59 5.15
CA VAL A 161 6.09 -10.87 4.53
C VAL A 161 5.94 -10.76 3.03
N ARG A 162 6.64 -11.60 2.26
CA ARG A 162 6.40 -11.70 0.82
C ARG A 162 5.00 -12.21 0.55
N PHE A 163 4.28 -11.55 -0.35
CA PHE A 163 2.88 -11.86 -0.62
C PHE A 163 2.67 -13.30 -1.09
N HIS A 164 3.56 -13.82 -1.95
CA HIS A 164 3.47 -15.19 -2.46
C HIS A 164 3.80 -16.27 -1.41
N GLU A 165 4.50 -15.90 -0.34
CA GLU A 165 4.81 -16.77 0.80
C GLU A 165 3.76 -16.65 1.92
N ALA A 166 2.84 -15.69 1.82
CA ALA A 166 1.89 -15.38 2.89
C ALA A 166 0.76 -16.42 3.00
N GLU A 167 0.57 -16.98 4.19
CA GLU A 167 -0.56 -17.87 4.45
C GLU A 167 -1.90 -17.10 4.43
N LYS A 168 -2.95 -17.74 3.88
CA LYS A 168 -4.32 -17.18 3.86
C LYS A 168 -4.80 -16.74 5.25
N LYS A 169 -4.48 -17.53 6.28
CA LYS A 169 -4.86 -17.25 7.67
C LYS A 169 -4.16 -15.99 8.21
N LEU A 170 -2.91 -15.77 7.83
CA LEU A 170 -2.15 -14.58 8.21
C LEU A 170 -2.78 -13.32 7.61
N LEU A 171 -3.06 -13.33 6.31
CA LEU A 171 -3.68 -12.20 5.61
C LEU A 171 -5.07 -11.88 6.19
N TYR A 172 -5.90 -12.90 6.42
CA TYR A 172 -7.20 -12.72 7.06
C TYR A 172 -7.08 -12.07 8.45
N ASN A 173 -6.16 -12.57 9.30
CA ASN A 173 -5.94 -12.02 10.62
C ASN A 173 -5.50 -10.55 10.57
N TRP A 174 -4.67 -10.17 9.59
CA TRP A 174 -4.29 -8.77 9.38
C TRP A 174 -5.48 -7.91 8.96
N SER A 175 -6.29 -8.35 7.99
CA SER A 175 -7.49 -7.65 7.57
C SER A 175 -8.46 -7.42 8.74
N VAL A 176 -8.75 -8.47 9.53
CA VAL A 176 -9.61 -8.36 10.72
C VAL A 176 -9.03 -7.40 11.75
N ARG A 177 -7.70 -7.44 11.97
CA ARG A 177 -7.03 -6.50 12.88
C ARG A 177 -7.16 -5.05 12.42
N VAL A 178 -7.05 -4.77 11.12
CA VAL A 178 -7.20 -3.41 10.59
C VAL A 178 -8.63 -2.90 10.73
N VAL A 179 -9.63 -3.72 10.39
CA VAL A 179 -11.05 -3.37 10.55
C VAL A 179 -11.40 -3.11 12.01
N ASN A 180 -10.96 -4.00 12.90
CA ASN A 180 -11.20 -3.86 14.33
C ASN A 180 -10.44 -2.64 14.89
N ALA A 181 -9.19 -2.43 14.48
CA ALA A 181 -8.42 -1.26 14.87
C ALA A 181 -9.17 0.03 14.52
N ALA A 182 -9.68 0.17 13.29
CA ALA A 182 -10.47 1.34 12.89
C ALA A 182 -11.68 1.56 13.83
N SER A 183 -12.39 0.48 14.19
CA SER A 183 -13.52 0.52 15.12
C SER A 183 -13.13 0.91 16.55
N PHE A 184 -11.91 0.56 16.98
CA PHE A 184 -11.38 0.92 18.30
C PHE A 184 -10.75 2.32 18.35
N GLN A 185 -10.47 2.98 17.22
CA GLN A 185 -9.91 4.36 17.21
C GLN A 185 -10.86 5.39 17.80
N THR A 186 -12.17 5.16 17.69
CA THR A 186 -13.21 6.05 18.18
C THR A 186 -13.59 5.77 19.64
N LEU A 187 -13.03 4.73 20.26
CA LEU A 187 -13.35 4.33 21.63
C LEU A 187 -12.25 4.77 22.61
N PRO A 188 -12.62 5.25 23.81
CA PRO A 188 -11.65 5.57 24.84
C PRO A 188 -10.88 4.31 25.26
N THR A 189 -9.59 4.47 25.59
CA THR A 189 -8.66 3.37 25.92
C THR A 189 -9.18 2.49 27.07
N SER A 190 -10.01 3.05 27.94
CA SER A 190 -10.90 2.30 28.84
C SER A 190 -12.11 3.15 29.24
N LYS A 191 -13.20 2.56 29.76
CA LYS A 191 -14.27 3.33 30.42
C LYS A 191 -13.77 4.12 31.65
N TRP A 192 -12.57 3.79 32.14
CA TRP A 192 -11.96 4.37 33.32
C TRP A 192 -11.03 5.53 32.99
N SER A 193 -10.67 5.76 31.72
CA SER A 193 -9.82 6.90 31.34
C SER A 193 -10.52 8.25 31.50
N GLU A 194 -11.85 8.26 31.65
CA GLU A 194 -12.61 9.45 32.05
C GLU A 194 -12.60 9.66 33.58
N CYS A 195 -12.29 8.62 34.35
CA CYS A 195 -12.33 8.63 35.82
C CYS A 195 -10.95 8.84 36.47
N PHE A 196 -9.87 8.60 35.74
CA PHE A 196 -8.50 8.77 36.23
C PHE A 196 -7.79 9.78 35.34
N GLU A 197 -7.36 10.91 35.92
CA GLU A 197 -6.48 11.87 35.24
C GLU A 197 -5.22 11.14 34.75
N GLU A 198 -4.73 11.53 33.57
CA GLU A 198 -3.62 10.88 32.86
C GLU A 198 -2.29 10.95 33.64
N ASP A 199 -2.12 10.13 34.66
CA ASP A 199 -0.78 9.75 35.12
C ASP A 199 -0.18 8.81 34.07
N ARG A 200 0.57 9.41 33.14
CA ARG A 200 1.14 8.81 31.93
C ARG A 200 2.06 7.60 32.18
N GLU A 201 2.38 7.28 33.43
CA GLU A 201 3.25 6.16 33.78
C GLU A 201 2.50 4.83 33.98
N LEU A 202 1.20 4.86 34.23
CA LEU A 202 0.40 3.65 34.46
C LEU A 202 -0.37 3.25 33.20
N THR A 203 0.33 2.64 32.24
CA THR A 203 -0.38 1.96 31.14
C THR A 203 -1.12 0.74 31.70
N PRO A 204 -2.47 0.67 31.61
CA PRO A 204 -3.21 -0.46 32.12
C PRO A 204 -2.93 -1.69 31.25
N ALA A 205 -2.06 -2.57 31.73
CA ALA A 205 -1.94 -3.91 31.19
C ALA A 205 -3.02 -4.78 31.83
N TRP A 206 -3.82 -5.50 31.03
CA TRP A 206 -4.82 -6.44 31.56
C TRP A 206 -4.21 -7.49 32.50
N ARG A 207 -2.91 -7.78 32.34
CA ARG A 207 -2.12 -8.62 33.24
C ARG A 207 -2.06 -8.10 34.69
N THR A 208 -2.17 -6.79 34.91
CA THR A 208 -2.15 -6.18 36.25
C THR A 208 -3.49 -6.33 36.95
N ILE A 209 -4.60 -6.33 36.19
CA ILE A 209 -5.97 -6.51 36.71
C ILE A 209 -6.23 -7.98 37.06
N TYR A 210 -5.69 -8.91 36.27
CA TYR A 210 -5.84 -10.35 36.49
C TYR A 210 -4.65 -11.00 37.20
N LYS A 211 -3.72 -10.23 37.78
CA LYS A 211 -2.82 -10.82 38.78
C LYS A 211 -3.73 -11.27 39.93
N PRO A 212 -3.81 -12.58 40.24
CA PRO A 212 -4.52 -13.00 41.43
C PRO A 212 -3.91 -12.23 42.60
N PRO A 213 -4.72 -11.65 43.51
CA PRO A 213 -4.23 -10.75 44.55
C PRO A 213 -3.21 -11.41 45.50
N LEU A 214 -3.02 -12.73 45.38
CA LEU A 214 -2.06 -13.50 46.14
C LEU A 214 -1.41 -14.59 45.25
N PRO A 215 -0.12 -14.91 45.44
CA PRO A 215 0.46 -16.13 44.89
C PRO A 215 -0.35 -17.35 45.38
N LYS A 216 -0.51 -18.38 44.54
CA LYS A 216 -1.36 -19.56 44.84
C LYS A 216 -1.10 -20.21 46.21
N SER A 217 0.10 -20.06 46.77
CA SER A 217 0.47 -20.55 48.10
C SER A 217 -0.26 -19.85 49.26
N SER A 218 -0.61 -18.57 49.13
CA SER A 218 -1.32 -17.82 50.18
C SER A 218 -2.82 -18.10 50.18
N PHE A 219 -3.39 -18.44 49.02
CA PHE A 219 -4.81 -18.77 48.89
C PHE A 219 -5.15 -20.13 49.53
N ALA A 220 -4.25 -21.11 49.43
CA ALA A 220 -4.38 -22.40 50.11
C ALA A 220 -4.29 -22.27 51.64
N ALA A 221 -3.45 -21.36 52.16
CA ALA A 221 -3.35 -21.08 53.58
C ALA A 221 -4.63 -20.44 54.14
N LEU A 222 -5.27 -19.53 53.40
CA LEU A 222 -6.53 -18.89 53.79
C LEU A 222 -7.73 -19.84 53.78
N ILE A 223 -7.79 -20.78 52.83
CA ILE A 223 -8.88 -21.77 52.73
C ILE A 223 -8.69 -22.91 53.75
N SER A 224 -7.46 -23.24 54.12
CA SER A 224 -7.18 -24.39 54.99
C SER A 224 -7.46 -24.17 56.47
N GLY A 225 -7.86 -22.97 56.91
CA GLY A 225 -8.44 -22.75 58.24
C GLY A 225 -7.70 -23.43 59.41
N ARG A 226 -6.38 -23.59 59.35
CA ARG A 226 -5.62 -24.15 60.47
C ARG A 226 -5.34 -23.05 61.48
N LYS A 227 -6.27 -22.88 62.41
CA LYS A 227 -5.92 -22.53 63.78
C LYS A 227 -5.04 -23.65 64.34
N ARG A 228 -3.74 -23.38 64.46
CA ARG A 228 -2.93 -23.51 65.69
C ARG A 228 -1.51 -23.10 65.38
#